data_AF-A0A2H0N6J4-F1
#
_entry.id   AF-A0A2H0N6J4-F1
#
_cell.length_a   1.000
_cell.length_b   1.000
_cell.length_c   1.000
_cell.angle_alpha   90.00
_cell.angle_beta   90.00
_cell.angle_gamma   90.00
#
_symmetry.space_group_name_H-M   'P 1'
#
loop_
_entity.id
_entity.type
_entity.pdbx_description
1 polymer ?
#
loop_
_entity_poly.entity_id
_entity_poly.type
_entity_poly.pdbx_seq_one_letter_code
_entity_poly.pdbx_strand_id
1 'polypeptide(L)'
;MEGALSNVFMQFEKKELQETKRICMRLKEAREKRNKSLDFVAKKMKISKKWIQALEECRFDDIPFAPIYKKNLVRGYAKALSINPEPYVKQFEHEEEPLQITLSTPPIKTSRKNWNSNTPALLRSLSIIVIILAIAGYLGYEIQNILRPPTLTIFTPQEGHIAYESPIHLKGQTEKEVQISINGKETKTSAEGIFEEEIDLRMGINTIIISAEKKHGKITTETRHVTLRTAPQDDANIGIQPSTSTPKQ
;
A
#
# COMPACT_ATOMS: atom_id res chain seq x y z
N MET A 1 39.71 -65.46 -67.34
CA MET A 1 40.00 -65.43 -65.89
C MET A 1 39.00 -64.49 -65.27
N GLU A 2 37.78 -64.95 -64.99
CA GLU A 2 37.41 -65.75 -63.80
C GLU A 2 37.52 -64.96 -62.49
N GLY A 3 36.39 -64.91 -61.78
CA GLY A 3 36.31 -64.79 -60.33
C GLY A 3 36.23 -63.36 -59.81
N ALA A 4 35.37 -63.00 -58.86
CA ALA A 4 34.28 -63.71 -58.21
C ALA A 4 33.45 -62.61 -57.53
N LEU A 5 32.17 -62.48 -57.86
CA LEU A 5 31.25 -61.64 -57.08
C LEU A 5 30.88 -62.41 -55.82
N SER A 6 31.50 -62.05 -54.69
CA SER A 6 31.19 -62.62 -53.38
C SER A 6 29.81 -62.12 -52.94
N ASN A 7 28.78 -62.89 -53.25
CA ASN A 7 27.46 -62.76 -52.66
C ASN A 7 27.55 -63.14 -51.19
N VAL A 8 27.65 -62.14 -50.30
CA VAL A 8 27.45 -62.32 -48.87
C VAL A 8 25.94 -62.44 -48.64
N PHE A 9 25.44 -63.67 -48.64
CA PHE A 9 24.07 -63.98 -48.26
C PHE A 9 23.97 -63.85 -46.73
N MET A 10 23.50 -62.71 -46.23
CA MET A 10 23.17 -62.57 -44.82
C MET A 10 21.90 -63.38 -44.51
N GLN A 11 22.09 -64.43 -43.72
CA GLN A 11 21.05 -65.29 -43.21
C GLN A 11 20.23 -64.49 -42.18
N PHE A 12 19.01 -64.06 -42.56
CA PHE A 12 18.10 -63.40 -41.62
C PHE A 12 17.49 -64.45 -40.68
N GLU A 13 18.03 -64.56 -39.48
CA GLU A 13 17.42 -65.33 -38.40
C GLU A 13 16.20 -64.54 -37.89
N LYS A 14 15.00 -65.01 -38.22
CA LYS A 14 13.75 -64.38 -37.81
C LYS A 14 13.55 -64.59 -36.31
N LYS A 15 14.06 -63.67 -35.50
CA LYS A 15 13.80 -63.63 -34.06
C LYS A 15 12.31 -63.34 -33.85
N GLU A 16 11.56 -64.32 -33.34
CA GLU A 16 10.17 -64.10 -32.94
C GLU A 16 10.13 -63.02 -31.85
N LEU A 17 9.62 -61.84 -32.21
CA LEU A 17 9.31 -60.81 -31.23
C LEU A 17 8.12 -61.33 -30.42
N GLN A 18 8.38 -61.84 -29.21
CA GLN A 18 7.33 -62.03 -28.22
C GLN A 18 6.59 -60.71 -28.10
N GLU A 19 5.32 -60.69 -28.52
CA GLU A 19 4.49 -59.50 -28.56
C GLU A 19 4.32 -58.97 -27.14
N THR A 20 5.17 -58.04 -26.72
CA THR A 20 5.15 -57.46 -25.39
C THR A 20 3.91 -56.61 -25.27
N LYS A 21 2.83 -57.18 -24.73
CA LYS A 21 1.59 -56.45 -24.44
C LYS A 21 1.93 -55.15 -23.72
N ARG A 22 1.35 -54.04 -24.21
CA ARG A 22 1.51 -52.73 -23.60
C ARG A 22 1.14 -52.73 -22.11
N ILE A 23 1.74 -51.83 -21.35
CA ILE A 23 1.57 -51.75 -19.91
C ILE A 23 0.12 -51.61 -19.47
N CYS A 24 -0.67 -50.80 -20.19
CA CYS A 24 -2.12 -50.63 -19.96
C CYS A 24 -2.87 -51.97 -19.98
N MET A 25 -2.60 -52.82 -20.97
CA MET A 25 -3.22 -54.13 -21.12
C MET A 25 -2.77 -55.09 -20.02
N ARG A 26 -1.49 -55.05 -19.64
CA ARG A 26 -0.96 -55.86 -18.54
C ARG A 26 -1.57 -55.49 -17.18
N LEU A 27 -1.83 -54.21 -16.93
CA LEU A 27 -2.50 -53.74 -15.73
C LEU A 27 -3.97 -54.20 -15.69
N LYS A 28 -4.67 -54.05 -16.81
CA LYS A 28 -6.05 -54.53 -16.98
C LYS A 28 -6.16 -56.04 -16.73
N GLU A 29 -5.30 -56.84 -17.37
CA GLU A 29 -5.27 -58.28 -17.17
C GLU A 29 -4.95 -58.66 -15.71
N ALA A 30 -4.02 -57.95 -15.07
CA ALA A 30 -3.69 -58.19 -13.66
C ALA A 30 -4.90 -57.92 -12.74
N ARG A 31 -5.73 -56.92 -13.06
CA ARG A 31 -6.97 -56.62 -12.34
C ARG A 31 -8.02 -57.70 -12.57
N GLU A 32 -8.23 -58.09 -13.83
CA GLU A 32 -9.25 -59.07 -14.22
C GLU A 32 -8.93 -60.46 -13.68
N LYS A 33 -7.66 -60.91 -13.73
CA LYS A 33 -7.21 -62.16 -13.09
C LYS A 33 -7.47 -62.22 -11.59
N ARG A 34 -7.60 -61.07 -10.93
CA ARG A 34 -7.90 -60.95 -9.50
C ARG A 34 -9.37 -60.66 -9.22
N ASN A 35 -10.23 -60.72 -10.25
CA ASN A 35 -11.66 -60.43 -10.19
C ASN A 35 -11.97 -59.11 -9.47
N LYS A 36 -11.15 -58.07 -9.70
CA LYS A 36 -11.36 -56.75 -9.12
C LYS A 36 -12.04 -55.82 -10.11
N SER A 37 -13.03 -55.06 -9.65
CA SER A 37 -13.68 -54.04 -10.46
C SER A 37 -12.80 -52.78 -10.56
N LEU A 38 -13.05 -51.96 -11.58
CA LEU A 38 -12.43 -50.62 -11.69
C LEU A 38 -12.72 -49.77 -10.45
N ASP A 39 -13.93 -49.87 -9.90
CA ASP A 39 -14.35 -49.13 -8.70
C ASP A 39 -13.57 -49.54 -7.45
N PHE A 40 -13.19 -50.82 -7.33
CA PHE A 40 -12.34 -51.29 -6.24
C PHE A 40 -10.98 -50.59 -6.26
N VAL A 41 -10.34 -50.53 -7.43
CA VAL A 41 -9.02 -49.91 -7.59
C VAL A 41 -9.11 -48.40 -7.37
N ALA A 42 -10.11 -47.74 -7.94
CA ALA A 42 -10.38 -46.32 -7.76
C ALA A 42 -10.56 -45.93 -6.28
N LYS A 43 -11.38 -46.69 -5.53
CA LYS A 43 -11.60 -46.48 -4.10
C LYS A 43 -10.33 -46.73 -3.29
N LYS A 44 -9.59 -47.80 -3.57
CA LYS A 44 -8.35 -48.14 -2.84
C LYS A 44 -7.24 -47.11 -3.07
N MET A 45 -7.17 -46.52 -4.26
CA MET A 45 -6.21 -45.47 -4.61
C MET A 45 -6.70 -44.06 -4.27
N LYS A 46 -7.96 -43.87 -3.89
CA LYS A 46 -8.62 -42.57 -3.68
C LYS A 46 -8.53 -41.65 -4.92
N ILE A 47 -8.76 -42.23 -6.09
CA ILE A 47 -8.59 -41.59 -7.41
C ILE A 47 -9.85 -41.82 -8.24
N SER A 48 -10.20 -40.86 -9.11
CA SER A 48 -11.39 -40.98 -9.97
C SER A 48 -11.33 -42.21 -10.87
N LYS A 49 -12.46 -42.94 -10.96
CA LYS A 49 -12.64 -44.10 -11.85
C LYS A 49 -12.24 -43.77 -13.29
N LYS A 50 -12.52 -42.54 -13.74
CA LYS A 50 -12.16 -42.05 -15.09
C LYS A 50 -10.67 -42.21 -15.39
N TRP A 51 -9.81 -41.95 -14.41
CA TRP A 51 -8.35 -42.02 -14.59
C TRP A 51 -7.82 -43.45 -14.55
N ILE A 52 -8.43 -44.32 -13.74
CA ILE A 52 -8.13 -45.75 -13.74
C ILE A 52 -8.51 -46.38 -15.08
N GLN A 53 -9.67 -45.99 -15.62
CA GLN A 53 -10.11 -46.41 -16.95
C GLN A 53 -9.16 -45.90 -18.05
N ALA A 54 -8.76 -44.62 -18.00
CA ALA A 54 -7.79 -44.07 -18.96
C ALA A 54 -6.44 -44.80 -18.93
N LEU A 55 -5.98 -45.24 -17.75
CA LEU A 55 -4.77 -46.04 -17.57
C LEU A 55 -4.87 -47.42 -18.26
N GLU A 56 -6.03 -48.08 -18.19
CA GLU A 56 -6.25 -49.38 -18.82
C GLU A 56 -6.54 -49.28 -20.33
N GLU A 57 -7.05 -48.15 -20.80
CA GLU A 57 -7.35 -47.86 -22.21
C GLU A 57 -6.16 -47.23 -22.95
N CYS A 58 -4.98 -47.18 -22.31
CA CYS A 58 -3.75 -46.58 -22.84
C CYS A 58 -3.89 -45.09 -23.22
N ARG A 59 -4.91 -44.39 -22.70
CA ARG A 59 -5.14 -42.95 -22.91
C ARG A 59 -4.43 -42.15 -21.83
N PHE A 60 -3.10 -42.26 -21.81
CA PHE A 60 -2.29 -41.63 -20.77
C PHE A 60 -2.32 -40.10 -20.86
N ASP A 61 -2.58 -39.51 -22.03
CA ASP A 61 -2.64 -38.06 -22.26
C ASP A 61 -3.90 -37.40 -21.67
N ASP A 62 -5.00 -38.15 -21.52
CA ASP A 62 -6.24 -37.67 -20.90
C ASP A 62 -6.11 -37.46 -19.38
N ILE A 63 -5.03 -37.97 -18.79
CA ILE A 63 -4.78 -37.90 -17.35
C ILE A 63 -4.17 -36.52 -17.05
N PRO A 64 -4.82 -35.65 -16.25
CA PRO A 64 -4.41 -34.26 -16.03
C PRO A 64 -3.25 -34.14 -15.04
N PHE A 65 -2.28 -35.04 -15.11
CA PHE A 65 -1.11 -35.05 -14.26
C PHE A 65 0.18 -35.07 -15.09
N ALA A 66 1.21 -34.38 -14.60
CA ALA A 66 2.53 -34.40 -15.24
C ALA A 66 3.09 -35.85 -15.31
N PRO A 67 4.02 -36.16 -16.24
CA PRO A 67 4.53 -37.52 -16.47
C PRO A 67 4.99 -38.27 -15.20
N ILE A 68 5.62 -37.55 -14.25
CA ILE A 68 6.05 -38.08 -12.94
C ILE A 68 4.88 -38.70 -12.15
N TYR A 69 3.69 -38.12 -12.24
CA TYR A 69 2.50 -38.61 -11.54
C TYR A 69 1.88 -39.82 -12.23
N LYS A 70 1.99 -39.96 -13.57
CA LYS A 70 1.53 -41.16 -14.29
C LYS A 70 2.30 -42.41 -13.85
N LYS A 71 3.62 -42.29 -13.66
CA LYS A 71 4.48 -43.34 -13.06
C LYS A 71 4.01 -43.76 -11.66
N ASN A 72 3.70 -42.78 -10.81
CA ASN A 72 3.17 -43.05 -9.47
C ASN A 72 1.78 -43.69 -9.51
N LEU A 73 0.96 -43.38 -10.52
CA LEU A 73 -0.34 -44.03 -10.73
C LEU A 73 -0.17 -45.51 -11.06
N VAL A 74 0.74 -45.87 -11.97
CA VAL A 74 1.07 -47.28 -12.28
C VAL A 74 1.57 -48.02 -11.04
N ARG A 75 2.49 -47.41 -10.28
CA ARG A 75 2.98 -47.97 -9.01
C ARG A 75 1.84 -48.18 -8.00
N GLY A 76 0.98 -47.18 -7.85
CA GLY A 76 -0.15 -47.22 -6.93
C GLY A 76 -1.18 -48.28 -7.34
N TYR A 77 -1.42 -48.45 -8.64
CA TYR A 77 -2.32 -49.45 -9.20
C TYR A 77 -1.83 -50.87 -8.90
N ALA A 78 -0.54 -51.14 -9.17
CA ALA A 78 0.08 -52.41 -8.85
C ALA A 78 0.04 -52.72 -7.34
N LYS A 79 0.32 -51.73 -6.49
CA LYS A 79 0.18 -51.86 -5.03
C LYS A 79 -1.28 -52.08 -4.60
N ALA A 80 -2.25 -51.43 -5.24
CA ALA A 80 -3.67 -51.60 -4.96
C ALA A 80 -4.13 -53.03 -5.29
N LEU A 81 -3.56 -53.64 -6.31
CA LEU A 81 -3.80 -55.03 -6.62
C LEU A 81 -2.99 -55.99 -5.75
N SER A 82 -2.01 -55.56 -4.97
CA SER A 82 -1.05 -56.40 -4.22
C SER A 82 -0.14 -57.24 -5.14
N ILE A 83 0.39 -56.61 -6.20
CA ILE A 83 1.45 -57.16 -7.07
C ILE A 83 2.73 -56.34 -6.93
N ASN A 84 3.86 -56.95 -7.27
CA ASN A 84 5.15 -56.25 -7.34
C ASN A 84 5.05 -55.11 -8.38
N PRO A 85 5.22 -53.83 -7.98
CA PRO A 85 5.06 -52.70 -8.88
C PRO A 85 6.25 -52.47 -9.82
N GLU A 86 7.45 -52.92 -9.46
CA GLU A 86 8.67 -52.62 -10.21
C GLU A 86 8.65 -53.05 -11.69
N PRO A 87 8.21 -54.27 -12.07
CA PRO A 87 8.17 -54.64 -13.49
C PRO A 87 7.18 -53.80 -14.31
N TYR A 88 6.08 -53.36 -13.69
CA TYR A 88 5.06 -52.53 -14.35
C TYR A 88 5.53 -51.08 -14.52
N VAL A 89 6.21 -50.55 -13.50
CA VAL A 89 6.79 -49.21 -13.55
C VAL A 89 7.91 -49.12 -14.57
N LYS A 90 8.84 -50.08 -14.58
CA LYS A 90 9.93 -50.10 -15.55
C LYS A 90 9.39 -50.17 -16.97
N GLN A 91 8.41 -51.03 -17.23
CA GLN A 91 7.81 -51.10 -18.56
C GLN A 91 7.08 -49.80 -18.93
N PHE A 92 6.35 -49.19 -17.99
CA PHE A 92 5.74 -47.87 -18.23
C PHE A 92 6.79 -46.82 -18.60
N GLU A 93 7.93 -46.81 -17.92
CA GLU A 93 9.03 -45.89 -18.26
C GLU A 93 9.57 -46.14 -19.66
N HIS A 94 9.72 -47.38 -20.11
CA HIS A 94 10.21 -47.67 -21.46
C HIS A 94 9.17 -47.37 -22.55
N GLU A 95 7.87 -47.54 -22.27
CA GLU A 95 6.78 -47.30 -23.22
C GLU A 95 6.40 -45.83 -23.34
N GLU A 96 6.44 -45.09 -22.23
CA GLU A 96 5.95 -43.72 -22.12
C GLU A 96 7.06 -42.71 -21.78
N GLU A 97 8.33 -43.14 -21.73
CA GLU A 97 9.42 -42.18 -21.91
C GLU A 97 9.18 -41.52 -23.27
N PRO A 98 9.10 -40.18 -23.32
CA PRO A 98 9.19 -39.51 -24.60
C PRO A 98 10.51 -40.01 -25.20
N LEU A 99 10.44 -40.60 -26.41
CA LEU A 99 11.61 -40.70 -27.28
C LEU A 99 12.25 -39.32 -27.23
N GLN A 100 13.30 -39.17 -26.43
CA GLN A 100 14.16 -38.02 -26.51
C GLN A 100 14.80 -38.21 -27.88
N ILE A 101 14.15 -37.68 -28.90
CA ILE A 101 14.82 -37.41 -30.16
C ILE A 101 15.99 -36.54 -29.73
N THR A 102 17.16 -37.15 -29.71
CA THR A 102 18.46 -36.54 -29.47
C THR A 102 18.79 -35.63 -30.66
N LEU A 103 17.88 -34.75 -31.05
CA LEU A 103 18.22 -33.55 -31.77
C LEU A 103 18.71 -32.59 -30.69
N SER A 104 20.01 -32.34 -30.72
CA SER A 104 20.74 -31.31 -30.00
C SER A 104 20.00 -29.97 -30.03
N THR A 105 18.97 -29.86 -29.21
CA THR A 105 18.32 -28.62 -28.88
C THR A 105 18.74 -28.31 -27.47
N PRO A 106 19.32 -27.13 -27.22
CA PRO A 106 19.67 -26.71 -25.87
C PRO A 106 18.42 -26.89 -25.00
N PRO A 107 18.60 -27.23 -23.70
CA PRO A 107 17.47 -27.56 -22.84
C PRO A 107 16.39 -26.50 -23.04
N ILE A 108 15.24 -26.91 -23.56
CA ILE A 108 14.05 -26.06 -23.59
C ILE A 108 13.76 -25.83 -22.12
N LYS A 109 14.29 -24.72 -21.61
CA LYS A 109 13.87 -24.13 -20.35
C LYS A 109 12.39 -23.92 -20.58
N THR A 110 11.56 -24.82 -20.06
CA THR A 110 10.15 -24.50 -19.86
C THR A 110 10.20 -23.31 -18.93
N SER A 111 10.19 -22.12 -19.51
CA SER A 111 9.81 -20.92 -18.82
C SER A 111 8.37 -21.20 -18.44
N ARG A 112 8.18 -21.84 -17.29
CA ARG A 112 7.18 -21.34 -16.36
C ARG A 112 7.61 -19.90 -16.19
N LYS A 113 7.13 -19.03 -17.06
CA LYS A 113 6.98 -17.63 -16.76
C LYS A 113 5.86 -17.65 -15.73
N ASN A 114 6.21 -18.05 -14.52
CA ASN A 114 5.58 -17.49 -13.36
C ASN A 114 5.60 -15.99 -13.63
N TRP A 115 4.44 -15.45 -13.97
CA TRP A 115 4.11 -14.05 -13.79
C TRP A 115 4.11 -13.78 -12.27
N ASN A 116 5.20 -14.13 -11.61
CA ASN A 116 5.65 -13.44 -10.45
C ASN A 116 6.62 -12.46 -11.07
N SER A 117 6.16 -11.23 -11.24
CA SER A 117 7.01 -10.10 -11.55
C SER A 117 8.23 -10.17 -10.63
N ASN A 118 9.38 -10.58 -11.21
CA ASN A 118 10.69 -10.56 -10.57
C ASN A 118 11.14 -9.10 -10.42
N THR A 119 10.33 -8.25 -9.79
CA THR A 119 10.87 -7.08 -9.11
C THR A 119 11.78 -7.68 -8.04
N PRO A 120 13.11 -7.45 -8.10
CA PRO A 120 14.00 -7.97 -7.07
C PRO A 120 13.44 -7.54 -5.71
N ALA A 121 13.44 -8.44 -4.70
CA ALA A 121 12.76 -8.20 -3.43
C ALA A 121 13.14 -6.84 -2.80
N LEU A 122 14.37 -6.39 -3.06
CA LEU A 122 14.90 -5.07 -2.77
C LEU A 122 14.13 -3.92 -3.44
N LEU A 123 13.81 -4.00 -4.73
CA LEU A 123 13.05 -2.96 -5.42
C LEU A 123 11.61 -2.89 -4.88
N ARG A 124 10.99 -4.04 -4.58
CA ARG A 124 9.65 -4.08 -3.98
C ARG A 124 9.63 -3.49 -2.56
N SER A 125 10.58 -3.87 -1.71
CA SER A 125 10.69 -3.31 -0.36
C SER A 125 11.02 -1.82 -0.40
N LEU A 126 11.91 -1.40 -1.32
CA LEU A 126 12.24 0.01 -1.53
C LEU A 126 11.01 0.83 -1.95
N SER A 127 10.21 0.34 -2.89
CA SER A 127 8.97 1.01 -3.28
C SER A 127 7.99 1.16 -2.11
N ILE A 128 7.83 0.10 -1.30
CA ILE A 128 6.96 0.15 -0.11
C ILE A 128 7.51 1.16 0.90
N ILE A 129 8.81 1.16 1.16
CA ILE A 129 9.46 2.10 2.08
C ILE A 129 9.29 3.54 1.59
N VAL A 130 9.49 3.80 0.29
CA VAL A 130 9.30 5.13 -0.30
C VAL A 130 7.86 5.60 -0.16
N ILE A 131 6.87 4.71 -0.39
CA ILE A 131 5.45 5.05 -0.19
C ILE A 131 5.16 5.35 1.28
N ILE A 132 5.66 4.54 2.21
CA ILE A 132 5.49 4.78 3.66
C ILE A 132 6.14 6.10 4.06
N LEU A 133 7.35 6.38 3.58
CA LEU A 133 8.04 7.64 3.86
C LEU A 133 7.33 8.84 3.24
N ALA A 134 6.75 8.71 2.05
CA ALA A 134 5.96 9.76 1.42
C ALA A 134 4.70 10.06 2.25
N ILE A 135 3.98 9.02 2.71
CA ILE A 135 2.81 9.17 3.58
C ILE A 135 3.22 9.79 4.92
N ALA A 136 4.27 9.28 5.56
CA ALA A 136 4.76 9.80 6.84
C ALA A 136 5.24 11.26 6.72
N GLY A 137 5.92 11.60 5.63
CA GLY A 137 6.34 12.96 5.32
C GLY A 137 5.16 13.90 5.10
N TYR A 138 4.16 13.46 4.33
CA TYR A 138 2.92 14.21 4.13
C TYR A 138 2.17 14.43 5.44
N LEU A 139 1.99 13.39 6.26
CA LEU A 139 1.35 13.51 7.57
C LEU A 139 2.13 14.43 8.51
N GLY A 140 3.46 14.32 8.53
CA GLY A 140 4.31 15.21 9.32
C GLY A 140 4.19 16.68 8.89
N TYR A 141 4.11 16.93 7.59
CA TYR A 141 3.85 18.27 7.04
C TYR A 141 2.47 18.79 7.45
N GLU A 142 1.43 17.97 7.33
CA GLU A 142 0.06 18.35 7.69
C GLU A 142 -0.08 18.65 9.19
N ILE A 143 0.55 17.82 10.03
CA ILE A 143 0.60 18.04 11.49
C ILE A 143 1.27 19.39 11.81
N GLN A 144 2.36 19.75 11.12
CA GLN A 144 2.98 21.05 11.32
C GLN A 144 2.03 22.20 10.99
N ASN A 145 1.20 22.08 9.95
CA ASN A 145 0.23 23.13 9.61
C ASN A 145 -0.87 23.28 10.66
N ILE A 146 -1.36 22.16 11.23
CA ILE A 146 -2.40 22.18 12.28
C ILE A 146 -1.84 22.73 13.61
N LEU A 147 -0.58 22.44 13.92
CA LEU A 147 0.04 22.85 15.18
C LEU A 147 0.55 24.30 15.20
N ARG A 148 0.57 25.00 14.06
CA ARG A 148 1.00 26.40 13.99
C ARG A 148 -0.02 27.34 14.63
N PRO A 149 0.39 28.20 15.58
CA PRO A 149 -0.49 29.19 16.17
C PRO A 149 -0.97 30.21 15.12
N PRO A 150 -2.16 30.81 15.30
CA PRO A 150 -2.70 31.79 14.36
C PRO A 150 -1.88 33.08 14.36
N THR A 151 -1.76 33.75 13.22
CA THR A 151 -1.28 35.13 13.19
C THR A 151 -2.28 36.05 13.87
N LEU A 152 -1.82 36.97 14.73
CA LEU A 152 -2.63 38.03 15.33
C LEU A 152 -1.89 39.35 15.20
N THR A 153 -2.53 40.35 14.61
CA THR A 153 -1.97 41.70 14.43
C THR A 153 -2.95 42.73 14.94
N ILE A 154 -2.48 43.63 15.81
CA ILE A 154 -3.29 44.72 16.37
C ILE A 154 -2.91 46.02 15.64
N PHE A 155 -3.88 46.68 15.03
CA PHE A 155 -3.68 47.95 14.31
C PHE A 155 -3.84 49.14 15.26
N THR A 156 -4.90 49.14 16.06
CA THR A 156 -5.18 50.17 17.06
C THR A 156 -5.76 49.50 18.31
N PRO A 157 -5.43 49.97 19.52
CA PRO A 157 -4.36 50.91 19.83
C PRO A 157 -2.98 50.28 19.66
N GLN A 158 -1.97 51.11 19.38
CA GLN A 158 -0.57 50.69 19.46
C GLN A 158 -0.16 50.49 20.92
N GLU A 159 0.93 49.76 21.14
CA GLU A 159 1.46 49.53 22.48
C GLU A 159 1.85 50.85 23.16
N GLY A 160 1.37 51.06 24.39
CA GLY A 160 1.63 52.27 25.17
C GLY A 160 0.80 53.49 24.74
N HIS A 161 -0.26 53.31 23.95
CA HIS A 161 -1.12 54.41 23.50
C HIS A 161 -1.68 55.23 24.68
N ILE A 162 -1.65 56.56 24.56
CA ILE A 162 -2.26 57.49 25.51
C ILE A 162 -3.58 57.97 24.92
N ALA A 163 -4.68 57.59 25.57
CA ALA A 163 -6.02 58.02 25.22
C ALA A 163 -6.43 59.21 26.09
N TYR A 164 -7.23 60.12 25.51
CA TYR A 164 -7.85 61.24 26.22
C TYR A 164 -9.38 61.12 26.31
N GLU A 165 -9.92 60.05 25.74
CA GLU A 165 -11.35 59.74 25.68
C GLU A 165 -11.58 58.24 25.89
N SER A 166 -12.80 57.89 26.26
CA SER A 166 -13.29 56.52 26.41
C SER A 166 -14.74 56.48 25.91
N PRO A 167 -15.17 55.43 25.19
CA PRO A 167 -14.42 54.23 24.82
C PRO A 167 -13.39 54.45 23.71
N ILE A 168 -12.43 53.53 23.56
CA ILE A 168 -11.50 53.50 22.42
C ILE A 168 -11.83 52.37 21.45
N HIS A 169 -11.43 52.55 20.18
CA HIS A 169 -11.61 51.54 19.13
C HIS A 169 -10.41 50.59 19.08
N LEU A 170 -10.64 49.32 19.42
CA LEU A 170 -9.69 48.24 19.22
C LEU A 170 -9.95 47.59 17.86
N LYS A 171 -8.94 47.61 16.98
CA LYS A 171 -9.00 47.01 15.66
C LYS A 171 -7.79 46.14 15.39
N GLY A 172 -8.02 44.96 14.86
CA GLY A 172 -6.97 44.03 14.49
C GLY A 172 -7.41 43.01 13.45
N GLN A 173 -6.48 42.15 13.08
CA GLN A 173 -6.70 41.07 12.13
C GLN A 173 -6.03 39.78 12.61
N THR A 174 -6.71 38.67 12.36
CA THR A 174 -6.24 37.30 12.57
C THR A 174 -6.42 36.47 11.29
N GLU A 175 -6.05 35.19 11.32
CA GLU A 175 -6.39 34.26 10.25
C GLU A 175 -7.91 34.03 10.16
N LYS A 176 -8.37 33.55 9.01
CA LYS A 176 -9.79 33.22 8.80
C LYS A 176 -10.24 32.12 9.75
N GLU A 177 -11.51 32.19 10.18
CA GLU A 177 -12.13 31.20 11.07
C GLU A 177 -11.44 30.98 12.43
N VAL A 178 -10.67 31.97 12.90
CA VAL A 178 -10.08 31.98 14.23
C VAL A 178 -11.02 32.67 15.21
N GLN A 179 -11.20 32.08 16.39
CA GLN A 179 -11.98 32.69 17.46
C GLN A 179 -11.13 33.75 18.18
N ILE A 180 -11.65 34.97 18.32
CA ILE A 180 -10.98 36.04 19.07
C ILE A 180 -11.65 36.20 20.43
N SER A 181 -10.85 36.40 21.47
CA SER A 181 -11.33 36.90 22.75
C SER A 181 -10.57 38.14 23.19
N ILE A 182 -11.30 39.12 23.70
CA ILE A 182 -10.76 40.37 24.23
C ILE A 182 -11.11 40.40 25.72
N ASN A 183 -10.10 40.48 26.58
CA ASN A 183 -10.23 40.37 28.04
C ASN A 183 -11.03 39.12 28.48
N GLY A 184 -10.89 38.02 27.73
CA GLY A 184 -11.59 36.75 27.98
C GLY A 184 -13.03 36.68 27.44
N LYS A 185 -13.55 37.75 26.82
CA LYS A 185 -14.87 37.76 26.17
C LYS A 185 -14.72 37.48 24.68
N GLU A 186 -15.43 36.48 24.18
CA GLU A 186 -15.48 36.16 22.75
C GLU A 186 -16.02 37.33 21.92
N THR A 187 -15.34 37.62 20.81
CA THR A 187 -15.66 38.71 19.90
C THR A 187 -15.81 38.19 18.49
N LYS A 188 -16.83 38.69 17.77
CA LYS A 188 -17.09 38.27 16.39
C LYS A 188 -15.98 38.79 15.47
N THR A 189 -15.61 37.95 14.51
CA THR A 189 -14.59 38.26 13.50
C THR A 189 -15.24 38.19 12.12
N SER A 190 -14.79 39.03 11.18
CA SER A 190 -15.25 39.01 9.78
C SER A 190 -14.73 37.77 9.02
N ALA A 191 -15.24 37.54 7.81
CA ALA A 191 -14.75 36.46 6.93
C ALA A 191 -13.26 36.61 6.55
N GLU A 192 -12.75 37.83 6.60
CA GLU A 192 -11.35 38.20 6.36
C GLU A 192 -10.49 38.18 7.63
N GLY A 193 -11.05 37.78 8.78
CA GLY A 193 -10.35 37.74 10.05
C GLY A 193 -10.20 39.10 10.74
N ILE A 194 -10.94 40.13 10.29
CA ILE A 194 -10.90 41.47 10.89
C ILE A 194 -11.86 41.51 12.08
N PHE A 195 -11.43 42.10 13.19
CA PHE A 195 -12.28 42.36 14.35
C PHE A 195 -12.17 43.82 14.78
N GLU A 196 -13.27 44.33 15.32
CA GLU A 196 -13.42 45.69 15.81
C GLU A 196 -14.34 45.67 17.04
N GLU A 197 -13.86 46.18 18.17
CA GLU A 197 -14.61 46.24 19.44
C GLU A 197 -14.30 47.58 20.13
N GLU A 198 -15.30 48.18 20.77
CA GLU A 198 -15.12 49.35 21.64
C GLU A 198 -14.73 48.91 23.06
N ILE A 199 -13.66 49.48 23.60
CA ILE A 199 -13.14 49.15 24.92
C ILE A 199 -13.27 50.36 25.84
N ASP A 200 -14.05 50.19 26.90
CA ASP A 200 -14.13 51.15 27.99
C ASP A 200 -12.84 51.16 28.79
N LEU A 201 -12.25 52.34 28.95
CA LEU A 201 -11.02 52.55 29.71
C LEU A 201 -11.33 53.14 31.08
N ARG A 202 -10.53 52.74 32.08
CA ARG A 202 -10.48 53.41 33.39
C ARG A 202 -9.35 54.44 33.41
N MET A 203 -9.48 55.47 34.23
CA MET A 203 -8.41 56.44 34.44
C MET A 203 -7.09 55.73 34.83
N GLY A 204 -5.99 56.11 34.18
CA GLY A 204 -4.70 55.46 34.37
C GLY A 204 -4.44 54.34 33.36
N ILE A 205 -3.62 53.36 33.74
CA ILE A 205 -3.16 52.28 32.86
C ILE A 205 -4.22 51.17 32.78
N ASN A 206 -4.58 50.78 31.57
CA ASN A 206 -5.45 49.66 31.25
C ASN A 206 -4.65 48.62 30.47
N THR A 207 -4.82 47.35 30.84
CA THR A 207 -4.24 46.20 30.15
C THR A 207 -5.34 45.52 29.35
N ILE A 208 -5.17 45.48 28.04
CA ILE A 208 -6.09 44.82 27.10
C ILE A 208 -5.41 43.54 26.63
N ILE A 209 -6.02 42.39 26.91
CA ILE A 209 -5.49 41.08 26.51
C ILE A 209 -6.32 40.59 25.33
N ILE A 210 -5.68 40.40 24.17
CA ILE A 210 -6.31 39.89 22.96
C ILE A 210 -5.74 38.51 22.71
N SER A 211 -6.61 37.50 22.62
CA SER A 211 -6.18 36.15 22.26
C SER A 211 -6.94 35.63 21.04
N ALA A 212 -6.20 34.92 20.19
CA ALA A 212 -6.67 34.32 18.96
C ALA A 212 -6.50 32.80 19.06
N GLU A 213 -7.61 32.06 19.02
CA GLU A 213 -7.63 30.61 19.20
C GLU A 213 -8.17 29.89 17.96
N LYS A 214 -7.37 28.97 17.40
CA LYS A 214 -7.81 28.06 16.34
C LYS A 214 -8.68 26.94 16.92
N LYS A 215 -9.56 26.36 16.09
CA LYS A 215 -10.39 25.16 16.43
C LYS A 215 -9.61 23.99 17.05
N HIS A 216 -8.30 23.90 16.80
CA HIS A 216 -7.41 22.84 17.29
C HIS A 216 -6.59 23.25 18.54
N GLY A 217 -7.02 24.29 19.26
CA GLY A 217 -6.49 24.69 20.58
C GLY A 217 -5.15 25.42 20.56
N LYS A 218 -4.71 25.95 19.41
CA LYS A 218 -3.50 26.78 19.32
C LYS A 218 -3.89 28.24 19.49
N ILE A 219 -3.22 28.90 20.43
CA ILE A 219 -3.56 30.25 20.89
C ILE A 219 -2.36 31.17 20.65
N THR A 220 -2.63 32.37 20.13
CA THR A 220 -1.70 33.51 20.12
C THR A 220 -2.30 34.60 21.00
N THR A 221 -1.51 35.15 21.92
CA THR A 221 -1.97 36.21 22.83
C THR A 221 -1.10 37.44 22.67
N GLU A 222 -1.74 38.58 22.46
CA GLU A 222 -1.15 39.90 22.40
C GLU A 222 -1.71 40.77 23.53
N THR A 223 -0.82 41.49 24.21
CA THR A 223 -1.20 42.42 25.28
C THR A 223 -0.98 43.85 24.80
N ARG A 224 -1.94 44.73 25.07
CA ARG A 224 -1.83 46.17 24.81
C ARG A 224 -2.01 46.96 26.09
N HIS A 225 -1.06 47.84 26.38
CA HIS A 225 -1.18 48.80 27.47
C HIS A 225 -1.67 50.15 26.93
N VAL A 226 -2.78 50.63 27.48
CA VAL A 226 -3.38 51.92 27.10
C VAL A 226 -3.56 52.77 28.34
N THR A 227 -3.08 54.02 28.31
CA THR A 227 -3.24 54.94 29.44
C THR A 227 -4.30 55.98 29.13
N LEU A 228 -5.38 56.01 29.90
CA LEU A 228 -6.37 57.09 29.85
C LEU A 228 -5.94 58.23 30.77
N ARG A 229 -5.86 59.46 30.23
CA ARG A 229 -5.58 60.69 31.00
C ARG A 229 -6.52 61.81 30.57
N THR A 230 -6.67 62.83 31.41
CA THR A 230 -7.38 64.05 31.03
C THR A 230 -6.58 64.83 29.98
N ALA A 231 -7.26 65.41 29.00
CA ALA A 231 -6.63 66.29 28.03
C ALA A 231 -5.93 67.47 28.74
N PRO A 232 -4.73 67.88 28.30
CA PRO A 232 -4.14 69.13 28.76
C PRO A 232 -5.10 70.28 28.45
N GLN A 233 -5.50 71.05 29.47
CA GLN A 233 -6.21 72.31 29.25
C GLN A 233 -5.18 73.31 28.72
N ASP A 234 -5.41 73.86 27.53
CA ASP A 234 -4.61 74.96 26.98
C ASP A 234 -4.87 76.22 27.83
N ASP A 235 -4.07 76.43 28.88
CA ASP A 235 -4.04 77.65 29.69
C ASP A 235 -3.42 78.85 28.92
N ALA A 236 -3.69 78.98 27.62
CA ALA A 236 -3.11 79.98 26.72
C ALA A 236 -4.04 81.17 26.42
N ASN A 237 -5.05 81.42 27.26
CA ASN A 237 -5.88 82.64 27.16
C ASN A 237 -6.00 83.39 28.49
N ILE A 238 -4.86 83.68 29.12
CA ILE A 238 -4.77 84.81 30.06
C ILE A 238 -4.57 86.06 29.20
N GLY A 239 -5.68 86.64 28.75
CA GLY A 239 -5.70 87.94 28.10
C GLY A 239 -5.05 88.98 29.00
N ILE A 240 -3.88 89.46 28.59
CA ILE A 240 -3.18 90.60 29.19
C ILE A 240 -4.06 91.83 28.97
N GLN A 241 -4.78 92.29 30.00
CA GLN A 241 -5.30 93.64 30.02
C GLN A 241 -4.14 94.61 30.29
N PRO A 242 -3.84 95.59 29.41
CA PRO A 242 -2.82 96.58 29.70
C PRO A 242 -3.34 97.52 30.79
N SER A 243 -2.62 97.55 31.92
CA SER A 243 -2.79 98.55 32.97
C SER A 243 -2.36 99.93 32.46
N THR A 244 -3.33 100.79 32.18
CA THR A 244 -3.07 102.22 31.97
C THR A 244 -2.83 102.89 33.31
N SER A 245 -1.56 103.02 33.70
CA SER A 245 -1.13 103.94 34.76
C SER A 245 -0.89 105.33 34.17
N THR A 246 -1.81 106.26 34.43
CA THR A 246 -1.63 107.69 34.16
C THR A 246 -0.76 108.32 35.25
N PRO A 247 0.34 109.03 34.95
CA PRO A 247 1.06 109.79 35.96
C PRO A 247 0.42 111.17 36.13
N LYS A 248 0.21 111.56 37.39
CA LYS A 248 -0.11 112.93 37.82
C LYS A 248 1.00 113.89 37.42
N GLN A 249 0.63 115.00 36.77
CA GLN A 249 1.16 116.34 37.02
C GLN A 249 0.01 117.34 36.98
#